data_AF-A0A655V8T7-F1
#
_entry.id   AF-A0A655V8T7-F1
#
_cell.length_a   1.000
_cell.length_b   1.000
_cell.length_c   1.000
_cell.angle_alpha   90.00
_cell.angle_beta   90.00
_cell.angle_gamma   90.00
#
_symmetry.space_group_name_H-M   'P 1'
#
loop_
_entity.id
_entity.type
_entity.pdbx_description
1 polymer ?
#
loop_
_entity_poly.entity_id
_entity_poly.type
_entity_poly.pdbx_seq_one_letter_code
_entity_poly.pdbx_strand_id
1 'polypeptide(L)'
;MSGTSMASPHVAGVAALYLQENKNLSPNQIKTLLSDRSTKGKVSDTQGTPNKLLYSLTDNNTTPNPEPNPQPEPQPQPDSQLTNGKVVTGISGKQGELKKFYIDVPAGRRLSIETNGGTGNLDLYVRLGIEPEPFAWDCASYRNGNNEVCTFPNTREGRHFITLYGTTEFNNVSLVARY
;
A
#
# COMPACT_ATOMS: atom_id res chain seq x y z
N MET A 1 6.61 -12.34 -19.58
CA MET A 1 6.15 -11.03 -20.06
C MET A 1 7.09 -9.97 -19.48
N SER A 2 8.18 -9.68 -20.19
CA SER A 2 9.18 -8.70 -19.80
C SER A 2 8.98 -7.49 -20.69
N GLY A 3 8.51 -6.38 -20.12
CA GLY A 3 8.13 -5.18 -20.86
C GLY A 3 8.55 -3.92 -20.13
N THR A 4 8.64 -2.82 -20.87
CA THR A 4 9.02 -1.48 -20.40
C THR A 4 8.23 -0.99 -19.17
N SER A 5 7.07 -1.58 -18.87
CA SER A 5 6.25 -1.29 -17.69
C SER A 5 7.00 -1.42 -16.36
N MET A 6 7.98 -2.32 -16.24
CA MET A 6 8.81 -2.46 -15.03
C MET A 6 10.02 -1.52 -15.05
N ALA A 7 10.44 -1.05 -16.22
CA ALA A 7 11.54 -0.10 -16.38
C ALA A 7 11.10 1.35 -16.14
N SER A 8 9.85 1.69 -16.45
CA SER A 8 9.27 3.01 -16.20
C SER A 8 9.35 3.47 -14.73
N PRO A 9 8.90 2.68 -13.72
CA PRO A 9 9.04 3.08 -12.32
C PRO A 9 10.52 3.18 -11.89
N HIS A 10 11.40 2.35 -12.46
CA HIS A 10 12.82 2.40 -12.15
C HIS A 10 13.49 3.70 -12.62
N VAL A 11 13.18 4.17 -13.84
CA VAL A 11 13.69 5.45 -14.35
C VAL A 11 13.11 6.63 -13.57
N ALA A 12 11.84 6.54 -13.16
CA ALA A 12 11.20 7.55 -12.31
C ALA A 12 11.90 7.68 -10.95
N GLY A 13 12.29 6.55 -10.33
CA GLY A 13 13.05 6.54 -9.07
C GLY A 13 14.41 7.26 -9.20
N VAL A 14 15.17 7.02 -10.26
CA VAL A 14 16.46 7.70 -10.47
C VAL A 14 16.30 9.18 -10.77
N ALA A 15 15.26 9.58 -11.50
CA ALA A 15 14.95 11.00 -11.71
C ALA A 15 14.64 11.72 -10.39
N ALA A 16 13.96 11.04 -9.44
CA ALA A 16 13.70 11.58 -8.11
C ALA A 16 15.00 11.79 -7.31
N LEU A 17 15.97 10.89 -7.41
CA LEU A 17 17.30 11.06 -6.78
C LEU A 17 18.02 12.31 -7.32
N TYR A 18 17.93 12.60 -8.62
CA TYR A 18 18.54 13.82 -9.19
C TYR A 18 17.83 15.09 -8.70
N LEU A 19 16.50 15.08 -8.59
CA LEU A 19 15.76 16.19 -8.00
C LEU A 19 16.03 16.38 -6.51
N GLN A 20 16.37 15.31 -5.78
CA GLN A 20 16.86 15.42 -4.41
C GLN A 20 18.23 16.12 -4.35
N GLU A 21 19.15 15.79 -5.25
CA GLU A 21 20.47 16.44 -5.35
C GLU A 21 20.33 17.92 -5.70
N ASN A 22 19.42 18.26 -6.63
CA ASN A 22 19.14 19.63 -7.01
C ASN A 22 17.66 19.83 -7.39
N LYS A 23 16.89 20.44 -6.47
CA LYS A 23 15.45 20.68 -6.63
C LYS A 23 15.10 21.66 -7.75
N ASN A 24 16.07 22.41 -8.28
CA ASN A 24 15.87 23.38 -9.35
C ASN A 24 16.13 22.79 -10.74
N LEU A 25 16.38 21.48 -10.85
CA LEU A 25 16.54 20.83 -12.15
C LEU A 25 15.24 20.84 -12.94
N SER A 26 15.29 21.37 -14.15
CA SER A 26 14.19 21.25 -15.12
C SER A 26 14.11 19.83 -15.69
N PRO A 27 12.94 19.42 -16.22
CA PRO A 27 12.77 18.12 -16.88
C PRO A 27 13.80 17.85 -17.99
N ASN A 28 14.20 18.87 -18.74
CA ASN A 28 15.23 18.74 -19.78
C ASN A 28 16.62 18.47 -19.19
N GLN A 29 16.97 19.14 -18.09
CA GLN A 29 18.24 18.89 -17.40
C GLN A 29 18.28 17.48 -16.79
N ILE A 30 17.17 17.00 -16.23
CA ILE A 30 17.05 15.63 -15.72
C ILE A 30 17.25 14.60 -16.84
N LYS A 31 16.61 14.81 -18.00
CA LYS A 31 16.76 13.94 -19.18
C LYS A 31 18.22 13.86 -19.65
N THR A 32 18.92 14.99 -19.66
CA THR A 32 20.35 15.06 -20.01
C THR A 32 21.19 14.31 -18.98
N LEU A 33 20.97 14.53 -17.67
CA LEU A 33 21.70 13.83 -16.61
C LEU A 33 21.50 12.32 -16.64
N LEU A 34 20.27 11.84 -16.87
CA LEU A 34 19.98 10.40 -17.04
C LEU A 34 20.75 9.82 -18.23
N SER A 35 20.86 10.59 -19.31
CA SER A 35 21.55 10.19 -20.54
C SER A 35 23.07 10.21 -20.42
N ASP A 36 23.63 11.13 -19.64
CA ASP A 36 25.07 11.35 -19.50
C ASP A 36 25.69 10.43 -18.44
N ARG A 37 25.00 10.27 -17.30
CA ARG A 37 25.43 9.40 -16.20
C ARG A 37 25.19 7.91 -16.47
N SER A 38 24.39 7.56 -17.49
CA SER A 38 24.18 6.16 -17.90
C SER A 38 25.49 5.45 -18.24
N THR A 39 25.61 4.17 -17.89
CA THR A 39 26.71 3.33 -18.32
C THR A 39 26.53 2.95 -19.78
N LYS A 40 27.47 3.39 -20.63
CA LYS A 40 27.42 3.17 -22.07
C LYS A 40 28.01 1.80 -22.43
N GLY A 41 27.45 1.15 -23.45
CA GLY A 41 28.08 -0.03 -24.08
C GLY A 41 27.97 -1.33 -23.28
N LYS A 42 27.07 -1.41 -22.29
CA LYS A 42 26.91 -2.60 -21.42
C LYS A 42 25.70 -3.47 -21.76
N VAL A 43 24.82 -3.03 -22.66
CA VAL A 43 23.70 -3.80 -23.17
C VAL A 43 24.17 -4.60 -24.39
N SER A 44 24.03 -5.92 -24.36
CA SER A 44 24.58 -6.83 -25.38
C SER A 44 23.66 -7.08 -26.59
N ASP A 45 22.35 -6.78 -26.48
CA ASP A 45 21.38 -6.90 -27.57
C ASP A 45 20.51 -5.63 -27.63
N THR A 46 21.02 -4.58 -28.30
CA THR A 46 20.41 -3.25 -28.22
C THR A 46 19.23 -3.06 -29.17
N GLN A 47 19.03 -3.93 -30.15
CA GLN A 47 17.92 -3.89 -31.13
C GLN A 47 17.54 -2.47 -31.62
N GLY A 48 18.54 -1.62 -31.90
CA GLY A 48 18.35 -0.25 -32.38
C GLY A 48 18.16 0.83 -31.30
N THR A 49 18.13 0.46 -30.01
CA THR A 49 18.11 1.40 -28.89
C THR A 49 19.51 1.93 -28.56
N PRO A 50 19.63 3.16 -28.01
CA PRO A 50 20.90 3.65 -27.48
C PRO A 50 21.42 2.70 -26.40
N ASN A 51 22.67 2.24 -26.53
CA ASN A 51 23.32 1.33 -25.56
C ASN A 51 23.67 2.06 -24.26
N LYS A 52 22.65 2.41 -23.48
CA LYS A 52 22.73 3.19 -22.24
C LYS A 52 22.00 2.45 -21.13
N LEU A 53 22.75 1.95 -20.16
CA LEU A 53 22.21 1.35 -18.95
C LEU A 53 22.10 2.44 -17.87
N LEU A 54 20.92 2.59 -17.28
CA LEU A 54 20.68 3.59 -16.25
C LEU A 54 21.60 3.35 -15.03
N TYR A 55 22.20 4.41 -14.50
CA TYR A 55 23.08 4.38 -13.32
C TYR A 55 22.57 5.38 -12.28
N SER A 56 22.53 4.97 -11.01
CA SER A 56 21.87 5.71 -9.92
C SER A 56 22.81 6.37 -8.92
N LEU A 57 24.11 6.04 -8.92
CA LEU A 57 25.06 6.59 -7.95
C LEU A 57 25.54 7.98 -8.36
N THR A 58 25.46 8.94 -7.44
CA THR A 58 25.98 10.30 -7.58
C THR A 58 27.44 10.34 -7.11
N ASP A 59 28.36 10.89 -7.92
CA ASP A 59 29.82 10.86 -7.69
C ASP A 59 30.32 11.72 -6.50
N ASN A 60 29.45 12.18 -5.60
CA ASN A 60 29.83 12.98 -4.44
C ASN A 60 29.87 12.11 -3.18
N ASN A 61 31.08 11.93 -2.64
CA ASN A 61 31.40 11.40 -1.31
C ASN A 61 30.91 12.32 -0.17
N THR A 62 29.62 12.68 -0.23
CA THR A 62 28.85 13.12 0.92
C THR A 62 27.90 11.98 1.20
N THR A 63 27.96 11.44 2.41
CA THR A 63 26.95 10.55 3.00
C THR A 63 25.58 10.75 2.34
N PRO A 64 24.86 9.70 1.93
CA PRO A 64 23.54 9.84 1.32
C PRO A 64 22.75 10.84 2.14
N ASN A 65 22.45 12.00 1.55
CA ASN A 65 21.39 12.84 2.07
C ASN A 65 20.18 11.92 2.19
N PRO A 66 19.54 11.77 3.37
CA PRO A 66 18.38 10.90 3.48
C PRO A 66 17.38 11.31 2.40
N GLU A 67 16.99 10.33 1.59
CA GLU A 67 16.02 10.46 0.49
C GLU A 67 14.85 11.36 0.92
N PRO A 68 14.29 12.24 0.05
CA PRO A 68 13.00 12.84 0.31
C PRO A 68 12.05 11.67 0.57
N ASN A 69 11.58 11.61 1.82
CA ASN A 69 10.87 10.47 2.39
C ASN A 69 9.94 9.85 1.35
N PRO A 70 10.22 8.63 0.83
CA PRO A 70 9.25 7.94 0.00
C PRO A 70 7.97 7.85 0.83
N GLN A 71 6.86 8.41 0.32
CA GLN A 71 5.56 8.16 0.91
C GLN A 71 5.45 6.64 1.00
N PRO A 72 5.27 6.04 2.19
CA PRO A 72 5.29 4.60 2.32
C PRO A 72 4.27 4.02 1.34
N GLU A 73 4.71 3.15 0.42
CA GLU A 73 3.82 2.09 -0.04
C GLU A 73 3.21 1.48 1.23
N PRO A 74 1.89 1.27 1.34
CA PRO A 74 1.28 0.72 2.54
C PRO A 74 1.91 -0.63 2.88
N GLN A 75 2.98 -0.61 3.68
CA GLN A 75 3.59 -1.81 4.22
C GLN A 75 2.52 -2.46 5.09
N PRO A 76 2.21 -3.76 4.92
CA PRO A 76 1.37 -4.47 5.87
C PRO A 76 1.96 -4.26 7.26
N GLN A 77 1.28 -3.50 8.12
CA GLN A 77 1.71 -3.36 9.50
C GLN A 77 1.70 -4.77 10.11
N PRO A 78 2.69 -5.15 10.94
CA PRO A 78 2.71 -6.45 11.60
C PRO A 78 1.44 -6.70 12.46
N ASP A 79 0.74 -5.62 12.87
CA ASP A 79 -0.53 -5.67 13.60
C ASP A 79 -1.79 -5.71 12.70
N SER A 80 -1.63 -5.73 11.37
CA SER A 80 -2.75 -5.84 10.43
C SER A 80 -3.31 -7.26 10.35
N GLN A 81 -2.57 -8.29 10.73
CA GLN A 81 -3.09 -9.66 10.71
C GLN A 81 -3.92 -9.96 11.96
N LEU A 82 -5.20 -10.25 11.76
CA LEU A 82 -6.08 -10.71 12.81
C LEU A 82 -5.87 -12.21 13.06
N THR A 83 -5.95 -12.60 14.33
CA THR A 83 -6.01 -14.01 14.74
C THR A 83 -7.45 -14.39 15.02
N ASN A 84 -7.88 -15.59 14.62
CA ASN A 84 -9.24 -16.07 14.84
C ASN A 84 -9.67 -15.91 16.30
N GLY A 85 -10.75 -15.15 16.52
CA GLY A 85 -11.35 -14.89 17.83
C GLY A 85 -10.59 -13.93 18.74
N LYS A 86 -9.39 -13.47 18.37
CA LYS A 86 -8.63 -12.48 19.13
C LYS A 86 -9.18 -11.09 18.87
N VAL A 87 -9.53 -10.39 19.95
CA VAL A 87 -9.97 -9.00 19.87
C VAL A 87 -8.75 -8.09 19.76
N VAL A 88 -8.75 -7.20 18.78
CA VAL A 88 -7.82 -6.07 18.65
C VAL A 88 -8.54 -4.84 19.20
N THR A 89 -7.90 -4.11 20.10
CA THR A 89 -8.49 -2.94 20.79
C THR A 89 -7.64 -1.70 20.53
N GLY A 90 -8.13 -0.52 20.91
CA GLY A 90 -7.37 0.73 20.78
C GLY A 90 -7.25 1.24 19.35
N ILE A 91 -8.13 0.82 18.44
CA ILE A 91 -8.11 1.25 17.05
C ILE A 91 -8.72 2.65 16.95
N SER A 92 -7.94 3.60 16.46
CA SER A 92 -8.37 4.99 16.25
C SER A 92 -7.94 5.48 14.87
N GLY A 93 -8.68 6.43 14.30
CA GLY A 93 -8.38 7.03 13.00
C GLY A 93 -9.13 8.33 12.78
N LYS A 94 -8.63 9.16 11.87
CA LYS A 94 -9.25 10.44 11.48
C LYS A 94 -10.38 10.24 10.47
N GLN A 95 -11.17 11.28 10.26
CA GLN A 95 -12.12 11.33 9.15
C GLN A 95 -11.38 11.13 7.81
N GLY A 96 -11.91 10.23 6.98
CA GLY A 96 -11.34 9.82 5.70
C GLY A 96 -10.19 8.82 5.80
N GLU A 97 -9.76 8.44 7.01
CA GLU A 97 -8.65 7.51 7.20
C GLU A 97 -9.10 6.05 7.02
N LEU A 98 -8.26 5.25 6.37
CA LEU A 98 -8.45 3.82 6.17
C LEU A 98 -7.52 3.05 7.10
N LYS A 99 -8.07 2.21 7.99
CA LYS A 99 -7.31 1.19 8.71
C LYS A 99 -7.48 -0.15 8.05
N LYS A 100 -6.37 -0.78 7.66
CA LYS A 100 -6.36 -2.05 6.91
C LYS A 100 -5.90 -3.19 7.81
N PHE A 101 -6.69 -4.26 7.80
CA PHE A 101 -6.42 -5.52 8.46
C PHE A 101 -6.66 -6.68 7.49
N TYR A 102 -6.20 -7.88 7.83
CA TYR A 102 -6.54 -9.09 7.09
C TYR A 102 -6.61 -10.31 8.00
N ILE A 103 -7.34 -11.34 7.56
CA ILE A 103 -7.37 -12.65 8.19
C ILE A 103 -7.36 -13.74 7.13
N ASP A 104 -6.55 -14.78 7.34
CA ASP A 104 -6.52 -15.95 6.46
C ASP A 104 -7.54 -16.96 6.98
N VAL A 105 -8.48 -17.37 6.12
CA VAL A 105 -9.63 -18.20 6.50
C VAL A 105 -9.68 -19.44 5.60
N PRO A 106 -9.87 -20.66 6.14
CA PRO A 106 -10.06 -21.84 5.32
C PRO A 106 -11.44 -21.87 4.67
N ALA A 107 -11.60 -22.69 3.63
CA ALA A 107 -12.90 -22.86 2.97
C ALA A 107 -13.94 -23.51 3.92
N GLY A 108 -15.22 -23.24 3.69
CA GLY A 108 -16.30 -23.92 4.41
C GLY A 108 -16.64 -23.36 5.78
N ARG A 109 -16.07 -22.21 6.17
CA ARG A 109 -16.28 -21.62 7.50
C ARG A 109 -17.31 -20.50 7.48
N ARG A 110 -17.92 -20.25 8.63
CA ARG A 110 -18.76 -19.08 8.84
C ARG A 110 -17.90 -17.97 9.43
N LEU A 111 -17.48 -17.02 8.61
CA LEU A 111 -16.68 -15.88 9.05
C LEU A 111 -17.58 -14.73 9.49
N SER A 112 -17.31 -14.19 10.67
CA SER A 112 -17.96 -13.01 11.23
C SER A 112 -16.91 -11.99 11.65
N ILE A 113 -17.01 -10.78 11.14
CA ILE A 113 -16.17 -9.63 11.47
C ILE A 113 -17.05 -8.59 12.13
N GLU A 114 -16.65 -8.15 13.32
CA GLU A 114 -17.43 -7.25 14.16
C GLU A 114 -16.53 -6.13 14.69
N THR A 115 -17.04 -4.89 14.65
CA THR A 115 -16.46 -3.78 15.40
C THR A 115 -17.41 -3.34 16.52
N ASN A 116 -16.85 -2.87 17.63
CA ASN A 116 -17.64 -2.31 18.73
C ASN A 116 -16.84 -1.33 19.59
N GLY A 117 -17.57 -0.64 20.48
CA GLY A 117 -16.99 0.27 21.47
C GLY A 117 -16.47 1.58 20.87
N GLY A 118 -15.70 2.31 21.67
CA GLY A 118 -15.11 3.56 21.25
C GLY A 118 -16.11 4.70 21.03
N THR A 119 -15.65 5.75 20.37
CA THR A 119 -16.43 6.92 19.94
C THR A 119 -16.22 7.19 18.45
N GLY A 120 -17.08 7.99 17.83
CA GLY A 120 -16.99 8.32 16.41
C GLY A 120 -17.91 7.48 15.53
N ASN A 121 -17.61 7.47 14.24
CA ASN A 121 -18.35 6.75 13.22
C ASN A 121 -17.38 6.19 12.18
N LEU A 122 -17.41 4.88 11.97
CA LEU A 122 -16.63 4.19 10.97
C LEU A 122 -17.49 3.18 10.21
N ASP A 123 -17.13 2.97 8.95
CA ASP A 123 -17.72 1.94 8.11
C ASP A 123 -16.74 0.76 7.97
N LEU A 124 -17.29 -0.45 7.83
CA LEU A 124 -16.56 -1.70 7.69
C LEU A 124 -16.72 -2.24 6.27
N TYR A 125 -15.60 -2.52 5.61
CA TYR A 125 -15.57 -3.16 4.28
C TYR A 125 -14.69 -4.41 4.32
N VAL A 126 -15.14 -5.49 3.66
CA VAL A 126 -14.40 -6.75 3.60
C VAL A 126 -14.34 -7.27 2.16
N ARG A 127 -13.17 -7.74 1.72
CA ARG A 127 -12.93 -8.30 0.39
C ARG A 127 -12.01 -9.53 0.43
N LEU A 128 -12.31 -10.55 -0.37
CA LEU A 128 -11.49 -11.76 -0.54
C LEU A 128 -10.40 -11.57 -1.62
N GLY A 129 -9.17 -11.99 -1.31
CA GLY A 129 -8.13 -12.37 -2.27
C GLY A 129 -7.42 -11.26 -3.06
N ILE A 130 -8.01 -10.06 -3.16
CA ILE A 130 -7.45 -8.92 -3.91
C ILE A 130 -7.14 -7.78 -2.94
N GLU A 131 -5.89 -7.31 -2.95
CA GLU A 131 -5.48 -6.11 -2.21
C GLU A 131 -6.27 -4.89 -2.73
N PRO A 132 -6.78 -3.99 -1.85
CA PRO A 132 -7.85 -3.09 -2.24
C PRO A 132 -7.39 -2.04 -3.26
N GLU A 133 -7.85 -2.19 -4.51
CA GLU A 133 -8.29 -1.05 -5.29
C GLU A 133 -9.50 -0.41 -4.60
N PRO A 134 -9.62 0.93 -4.63
CA PRO A 134 -10.69 1.62 -3.96
C PRO A 134 -12.04 1.20 -4.58
N PHE A 135 -13.02 0.90 -3.72
CA PHE A 135 -14.44 0.71 -4.03
C PHE A 135 -14.96 -0.66 -4.53
N ALA A 136 -14.31 -1.77 -4.20
CA ALA A 136 -14.91 -3.10 -4.40
C ALA A 136 -14.90 -3.93 -3.10
N TRP A 137 -16.06 -4.40 -2.68
CA TRP A 137 -16.29 -5.11 -1.42
C TRP A 137 -17.20 -6.33 -1.62
N ASP A 138 -16.90 -7.42 -0.92
CA ASP A 138 -17.78 -8.61 -0.83
C ASP A 138 -18.79 -8.46 0.31
N CYS A 139 -18.44 -7.68 1.33
CA CYS A 139 -19.34 -7.24 2.39
C CYS A 139 -19.03 -5.81 2.81
N ALA A 140 -20.08 -5.03 3.08
CA ALA A 140 -19.98 -3.70 3.65
C ALA A 140 -21.05 -3.49 4.72
N SER A 141 -20.68 -2.83 5.81
CA SER A 141 -21.58 -2.36 6.86
C SER A 141 -21.26 -0.89 7.13
N TYR A 142 -22.29 -0.07 7.15
CA TYR A 142 -22.23 1.39 7.25
C TYR A 142 -23.32 1.90 8.20
N ARG A 143 -23.41 1.26 9.37
CA ARG A 143 -24.35 1.69 10.41
C ARG A 143 -23.81 2.96 11.05
N ASN A 144 -24.70 3.75 11.62
CA ASN A 144 -24.25 4.94 12.34
C ASN A 144 -23.56 4.53 13.64
N GLY A 145 -22.27 4.87 13.78
CA GLY A 145 -21.46 4.60 14.96
C GLY A 145 -20.30 3.67 14.64
N ASN A 146 -19.88 2.87 15.62
CA ASN A 146 -18.74 1.96 15.47
C ASN A 146 -19.14 0.48 15.49
N ASN A 147 -20.44 0.20 15.47
CA ASN A 147 -21.01 -1.14 15.65
C ASN A 147 -21.32 -1.79 14.30
N GLU A 148 -20.26 -2.15 13.58
CA GLU A 148 -20.35 -2.73 12.25
C GLU A 148 -20.25 -4.25 12.29
N VAL A 149 -20.94 -4.91 11.36
CA VAL A 149 -20.90 -6.38 11.25
C VAL A 149 -20.89 -6.82 9.79
N CYS A 150 -19.95 -7.69 9.46
CA CYS A 150 -19.91 -8.41 8.21
C CYS A 150 -19.89 -9.91 8.47
N THR A 151 -20.79 -10.65 7.84
CA THR A 151 -20.89 -12.11 8.00
C THR A 151 -20.90 -12.79 6.65
N PHE A 152 -20.02 -13.78 6.52
CA PHE A 152 -19.95 -14.70 5.39
C PHE A 152 -20.41 -16.08 5.88
N PRO A 153 -21.55 -16.60 5.39
CA PRO A 153 -22.07 -17.90 5.85
C PRO A 153 -21.18 -19.07 5.43
N ASN A 154 -20.47 -18.94 4.32
CA ASN A 154 -19.53 -19.93 3.81
C ASN A 154 -18.35 -19.21 3.13
N THR A 155 -17.18 -19.25 3.74
CA THR A 155 -15.96 -18.67 3.20
C THR A 155 -15.32 -19.56 2.15
N ARG A 156 -14.66 -18.94 1.18
CA ARG A 156 -13.65 -19.59 0.35
C ARG A 156 -12.32 -19.54 1.09
N GLU A 157 -11.46 -20.51 0.83
CA GLU A 157 -10.09 -20.45 1.33
C GLU A 157 -9.41 -19.20 0.77
N GLY A 158 -8.81 -18.41 1.65
CA GLY A 158 -8.02 -17.25 1.26
C GLY A 158 -8.02 -16.11 2.27
N ARG A 159 -7.26 -15.08 1.91
CA ARG A 159 -7.12 -13.86 2.69
C ARG A 159 -8.33 -12.97 2.51
N HIS A 160 -8.99 -12.64 3.62
CA HIS A 160 -10.02 -11.63 3.67
C HIS A 160 -9.37 -10.34 4.17
N PHE A 161 -9.39 -9.30 3.35
CA PHE A 161 -8.96 -7.95 3.70
C PHE A 161 -10.12 -7.22 4.36
N ILE A 162 -9.87 -6.64 5.51
CA ILE A 162 -10.80 -5.83 6.28
C ILE A 162 -10.31 -4.38 6.22
N THR A 163 -11.19 -3.46 5.86
CA THR A 163 -10.90 -2.03 5.84
C THR A 163 -11.91 -1.31 6.72
N LEU A 164 -11.43 -0.59 7.72
CA LEU A 164 -12.22 0.35 8.50
C LEU A 164 -12.03 1.74 7.92
N TYR A 165 -13.11 2.41 7.57
CA TYR A 165 -13.10 3.77 7.04
C TYR A 165 -13.70 4.72 8.06
N GLY A 166 -12.95 5.72 8.51
CA GLY A 166 -13.48 6.74 9.40
C GLY A 166 -14.40 7.72 8.65
N THR A 167 -15.71 7.54 8.71
CA THR A 167 -16.67 8.55 8.22
C THR A 167 -16.60 9.83 9.05
N THR A 168 -16.20 9.68 10.32
CA THR A 168 -15.70 10.76 11.19
C THR A 168 -14.43 10.27 11.90
N GLU A 169 -13.80 11.12 12.71
CA GLU A 169 -12.77 10.64 13.64
C GLU A 169 -13.37 9.59 14.59
N PHE A 170 -12.71 8.43 14.69
CA PHE A 170 -13.09 7.37 15.60
C PHE A 170 -11.95 7.02 16.54
N ASN A 171 -12.29 6.66 17.78
CA ASN A 171 -11.31 6.44 18.84
C ASN A 171 -11.63 5.20 19.67
N ASN A 172 -10.59 4.44 20.00
CA ASN A 172 -10.62 3.30 20.92
C ASN A 172 -11.66 2.22 20.54
N VAL A 173 -11.77 1.95 19.24
CA VAL A 173 -12.64 0.89 18.69
C VAL A 173 -11.97 -0.47 18.86
N SER A 174 -12.78 -1.50 19.07
CA SER A 174 -12.36 -2.89 19.05
C SER A 174 -12.83 -3.59 17.78
N LEU A 175 -11.98 -4.45 17.22
CA LEU A 175 -12.24 -5.28 16.04
C LEU A 175 -11.98 -6.74 16.39
N VAL A 176 -12.87 -7.62 15.94
CA VAL A 176 -12.69 -9.07 16.06
C VAL A 176 -13.20 -9.79 14.82
N ALA A 177 -12.46 -10.80 14.38
CA ALA A 177 -12.86 -11.69 13.30
C ALA A 177 -12.88 -13.14 13.81
N ARG A 178 -13.96 -13.88 13.52
CA ARG A 178 -14.21 -15.25 13.98
C ARG A 178 -14.64 -16.15 12.82
N TYR A 179 -14.04 -17.32 12.68
CA TYR A 179 -14.42 -18.35 11.69
C TYR A 179 -14.28 -19.78 12.22
#